data_AF-A0A7Y5HGL3-F1
#
_entry.id   AF-A0A7Y5HGL3-F1
#
_cell.length_a   1.000
_cell.length_b   1.000
_cell.length_c   1.000
_cell.angle_alpha   90.00
_cell.angle_beta   90.00
_cell.angle_gamma   90.00
#
_symmetry.space_group_name_H-M   'P 1'
#
loop_
_entity.id
_entity.type
_entity.pdbx_description
1 polymer ?
#
loop_
_entity_poly.entity_id
_entity_poly.type
_entity_poly.pdbx_seq_one_letter_code
_entity_poly.pdbx_strand_id
1 'polypeptide(L)'
;PRGRDGLAGRPGAGDPLEGAGGGRGWGGLLLLGASAAIPEEFLRFVLQTRWGASLRSPAAGWILATLVWAALHVPNFAAQAGGDAAAGALGALRIVPVGLLWGYLTRRTGSLLPAVLAHGLNFWGLQNS
;
A
#
# COMPACT_ATOMS: atom_id res chain seq x y z
N PRO A 1 -65.55 -5.03 17.90
CA PRO A 1 -65.04 -4.16 16.80
C PRO A 1 -63.50 -4.25 16.75
N ARG A 2 -62.93 -5.21 15.99
CA ARG A 2 -62.41 -5.04 14.61
C ARG A 2 -61.36 -3.91 14.52
N GLY A 3 -60.11 -4.10 14.09
CA GLY A 3 -59.56 -5.19 13.27
C GLY A 3 -58.06 -5.38 13.45
N ARG A 4 -57.68 -6.66 13.38
CA ARG A 4 -56.35 -7.15 12.99
C ARG A 4 -56.49 -7.53 11.52
N ASP A 5 -55.94 -6.73 10.63
CA ASP A 5 -55.66 -7.05 9.22
C ASP A 5 -54.33 -6.33 8.95
N GLY A 6 -53.21 -6.98 8.63
CA GLY A 6 -53.04 -7.91 7.53
C GLY A 6 -51.89 -7.35 6.70
N LEU A 7 -50.66 -7.79 6.97
CA LEU A 7 -49.55 -7.62 6.03
C LEU A 7 -48.91 -8.98 5.83
N ALA A 8 -49.58 -9.72 4.96
CA ALA A 8 -49.07 -10.90 4.29
C ALA A 8 -47.77 -10.55 3.55
N GLY A 9 -46.87 -11.54 3.53
CA GLY A 9 -45.55 -11.46 2.94
C GLY A 9 -45.56 -11.00 1.48
N ARG A 10 -44.63 -10.10 1.17
CA ARG A 10 -44.14 -9.90 -0.19
C ARG A 10 -42.94 -10.84 -0.40
N PRO A 11 -43.03 -11.85 -1.27
CA PRO A 11 -41.85 -12.45 -1.87
C PRO A 11 -41.39 -11.49 -2.96
N GLY A 12 -40.37 -10.69 -2.68
CA GLY A 12 -40.00 -9.63 -3.60
C GLY A 12 -38.72 -8.93 -3.21
N ALA A 13 -37.61 -9.58 -3.52
CA ALA A 13 -36.50 -9.04 -4.31
C ALA A 13 -35.30 -9.90 -3.95
N GLY A 14 -34.88 -10.77 -4.87
CA GLY A 14 -33.49 -11.22 -4.85
C GLY A 14 -32.63 -9.96 -4.77
N ASP A 15 -31.76 -9.93 -3.78
CA ASP A 15 -30.92 -8.77 -3.50
C ASP A 15 -30.21 -8.40 -4.82
N PRO A 16 -30.35 -7.16 -5.35
CA PRO A 16 -29.69 -6.75 -6.59
C PRO A 16 -28.15 -6.86 -6.53
N LEU A 17 -27.63 -7.20 -5.35
CA LEU A 17 -26.23 -7.38 -5.03
C LEU A 17 -25.73 -8.82 -5.27
N GLU A 18 -26.59 -9.80 -5.58
CA GLU A 18 -26.15 -11.17 -5.94
C GLU A 18 -25.50 -11.26 -7.33
N GLY A 19 -25.56 -10.20 -8.15
CA GLY A 19 -25.05 -10.19 -9.54
C GLY A 19 -23.68 -9.55 -9.76
N ALA A 20 -23.05 -8.94 -8.76
CA ALA A 20 -21.79 -8.19 -8.92
C ALA A 20 -20.59 -8.90 -8.29
N GLY A 21 -20.27 -10.10 -8.82
CA GLY A 21 -19.00 -10.80 -8.56
C GLY A 21 -17.76 -10.11 -9.15
N GLY A 22 -17.77 -8.79 -9.32
CA GLY A 22 -16.70 -8.02 -9.97
C GLY A 22 -16.02 -7.09 -8.98
N GLY A 23 -14.99 -7.58 -8.27
CA GLY A 23 -14.07 -6.70 -7.52
C GLY A 23 -13.54 -7.23 -6.19
N ARG A 24 -14.01 -8.39 -5.70
CA ARG A 24 -13.57 -8.99 -4.43
C ARG A 24 -12.66 -10.23 -4.62
N GLY A 25 -11.93 -10.29 -5.71
CA GLY A 25 -10.99 -11.38 -6.02
C GLY A 25 -9.53 -10.91 -6.00
N TRP A 26 -8.60 -11.86 -6.04
CA TRP A 26 -7.15 -11.60 -6.11
C TRP A 26 -6.76 -10.58 -7.19
N GLY A 27 -7.48 -10.52 -8.32
CA GLY A 27 -7.23 -9.52 -9.37
C GLY A 27 -7.51 -8.08 -8.95
N GLY A 28 -8.55 -7.82 -8.15
CA GLY A 28 -8.85 -6.48 -7.65
C GLY A 28 -7.81 -6.02 -6.60
N LEU A 29 -7.40 -6.94 -5.73
CA LEU A 29 -6.32 -6.72 -4.77
C LEU A 29 -5.00 -6.39 -5.49
N LEU A 30 -4.63 -7.15 -6.52
CA LEU A 30 -3.41 -6.89 -7.30
C LEU A 30 -3.46 -5.54 -8.02
N LEU A 31 -4.60 -5.15 -8.60
CA LEU A 31 -4.75 -3.86 -9.27
C LEU A 31 -4.65 -2.69 -8.29
N LEU A 32 -5.29 -2.80 -7.12
CA LEU A 32 -5.24 -1.77 -6.09
C LEU A 32 -3.82 -1.64 -5.51
N GLY A 33 -3.20 -2.78 -5.15
CA GLY A 33 -1.83 -2.83 -4.64
C GLY A 33 -0.80 -2.32 -5.66
N ALA A 34 -0.96 -2.66 -6.94
CA ALA A 34 -0.09 -2.19 -8.01
C ALA A 34 -0.20 -0.67 -8.24
N SER A 35 -1.39 -0.09 -8.06
CA SER A 35 -1.61 1.34 -8.28
C SER A 35 -0.80 2.23 -7.35
N ALA A 36 -0.58 1.80 -6.09
CA ALA A 36 0.31 2.45 -5.14
C ALA A 36 1.77 1.99 -5.28
N ALA A 37 2.00 0.68 -5.45
CA ALA A 37 3.36 0.12 -5.50
C ALA A 37 4.19 0.61 -6.69
N ILE A 38 3.60 0.76 -7.88
CA ILE A 38 4.33 1.19 -9.08
C ILE A 38 4.96 2.57 -8.91
N PRO A 39 4.22 3.65 -8.59
CA PRO A 39 4.82 4.98 -8.45
C PRO A 39 5.84 5.05 -7.31
N GLU A 40 5.57 4.37 -6.19
CA GLU A 40 6.49 4.36 -5.05
C GLU A 40 7.82 3.64 -5.34
N GLU A 41 7.75 2.45 -5.94
CA GLU A 41 8.96 1.70 -6.32
C GLU A 41 9.71 2.39 -7.46
N PHE A 42 9.01 3.02 -8.40
CA PHE A 42 9.63 3.82 -9.46
C PHE A 42 10.42 4.99 -8.88
N LEU A 43 9.83 5.77 -7.97
CA LEU A 43 10.52 6.86 -7.29
C LEU A 43 11.77 6.33 -6.57
N ARG A 44 11.64 5.24 -5.81
CA ARG A 44 12.76 4.66 -5.07
C ARG A 44 13.88 4.19 -6.00
N PHE A 45 13.55 3.60 -7.14
CA PHE A 45 14.53 3.22 -8.16
C PHE A 45 15.27 4.42 -8.75
N VAL A 46 14.57 5.50 -9.09
CA VAL A 46 15.20 6.73 -9.59
C VAL A 46 16.15 7.30 -8.54
N LEU A 47 15.72 7.46 -7.30
CA LEU A 47 16.57 7.98 -6.22
C LEU A 47 17.78 7.08 -5.97
N GLN A 48 17.57 5.76 -5.86
CA GLN A 48 18.61 4.77 -5.60
C GLN A 48 19.69 4.80 -6.69
N THR A 49 19.29 4.85 -7.96
CA THR A 49 20.23 4.85 -9.10
C THR A 49 20.97 6.18 -9.22
N ARG A 50 20.28 7.31 -9.10
CA ARG A 50 20.87 8.65 -9.27
C ARG A 50 21.80 9.01 -8.12
N TRP A 51 21.38 8.80 -6.87
CA TRP A 51 22.27 9.02 -5.73
C TRP A 51 23.38 7.99 -5.64
N GLY A 52 23.12 6.74 -6.02
CA GLY A 52 24.16 5.72 -6.12
C GLY A 52 25.28 6.14 -7.08
N ALA A 53 24.92 6.68 -8.24
CA ALA A 53 25.86 7.23 -9.21
C ALA A 53 26.56 8.50 -8.70
N SER A 54 25.81 9.46 -8.14
CA SER A 54 26.36 10.74 -7.65
C SER A 54 27.33 10.55 -6.49
N LEU A 55 27.04 9.62 -5.58
CA LEU A 55 27.87 9.34 -4.40
C LEU A 55 28.95 8.29 -4.68
N ARG A 56 29.00 7.74 -5.90
CA ARG A 56 29.87 6.62 -6.28
C ARG A 56 29.75 5.43 -5.32
N SER A 57 28.55 5.23 -4.75
CA SER A 57 28.25 4.22 -3.75
C SER A 57 26.83 3.71 -3.94
N PRO A 58 26.65 2.55 -4.61
CA PRO A 58 25.33 1.94 -4.78
C PRO A 58 24.62 1.64 -3.44
N ALA A 59 25.40 1.32 -2.40
CA ALA A 59 24.87 1.09 -1.05
C ALA A 59 24.32 2.37 -0.43
N ALA A 60 25.03 3.49 -0.55
CA ALA A 60 24.55 4.79 -0.05
C ALA A 60 23.28 5.22 -0.78
N GLY A 61 23.23 5.07 -2.12
CA GLY A 61 22.03 5.37 -2.90
C GLY A 61 20.80 4.56 -2.45
N TRP A 62 20.98 3.26 -2.23
CA TRP A 62 19.93 2.36 -1.73
C TRP A 62 19.41 2.75 -0.34
N ILE A 63 20.31 3.02 0.61
CA ILE A 63 19.94 3.43 1.96
C ILE A 63 19.21 4.79 1.92
N LEU A 64 19.75 5.79 1.24
CA LEU A 64 19.16 7.12 1.18
C LEU A 64 17.81 7.13 0.47
N ALA A 65 17.66 6.41 -0.64
CA ALA A 65 16.38 6.27 -1.33
C ALA A 65 15.31 5.66 -0.41
N THR A 66 15.70 4.67 0.41
CA THR A 66 14.81 4.06 1.39
C THR A 66 14.43 5.05 2.51
N LEU A 67 15.38 5.82 3.02
CA LEU A 67 15.10 6.81 4.07
C LEU A 67 14.17 7.93 3.57
N VAL A 68 14.35 8.40 2.34
CA VAL A 68 13.45 9.39 1.74
C VAL A 68 12.07 8.80 1.50
N TRP A 69 11.98 7.59 0.95
CA TRP A 69 10.69 6.90 0.81
C TRP A 69 9.98 6.75 2.16
N ALA A 70 10.68 6.35 3.23
CA ALA A 70 10.11 6.27 4.56
C ALA A 70 9.67 7.64 5.10
N ALA A 71 10.48 8.69 4.89
CA ALA A 71 10.15 10.05 5.33
C ALA A 71 8.87 10.59 4.67
N LEU A 72 8.59 10.23 3.41
CA LEU A 72 7.35 10.60 2.73
C LEU A 72 6.08 10.01 3.39
N HIS A 73 6.22 9.00 4.25
CA HIS A 73 5.11 8.41 5.00
C HIS A 73 4.82 9.12 6.33
N VAL A 74 5.70 10.03 6.79
CA VAL A 74 5.54 10.73 8.07
C VAL A 74 4.20 11.47 8.18
N PRO A 75 3.72 12.23 7.16
CA PRO A 75 2.43 12.92 7.27
C PRO A 75 1.25 11.96 7.48
N ASN A 76 1.25 10.81 6.79
CA ASN A 76 0.21 9.81 6.93
C ASN A 76 0.24 9.15 8.32
N PHE A 77 1.42 8.76 8.81
CA PHE A 77 1.55 8.21 10.17
C PHE A 77 1.24 9.23 11.26
N ALA A 78 1.57 10.51 11.07
CA ALA A 78 1.21 11.58 11.98
C ALA A 78 -0.32 11.77 12.03
N ALA A 79 -0.99 11.74 10.87
CA ALA A 79 -2.46 11.82 10.81
C ALA A 79 -3.12 10.64 11.56
N GLN A 80 -2.57 9.42 11.41
CA GLN A 80 -3.02 8.23 12.16
C GLN A 80 -2.75 8.35 13.67
N ALA A 81 -1.73 9.11 14.06
CA ALA A 81 -1.35 9.38 15.45
C ALA A 81 -2.02 10.65 16.04
N GLY A 82 -3.12 11.14 15.45
CA GLY A 82 -3.84 12.31 15.97
C GLY A 82 -3.10 13.65 15.76
N GLY A 83 -2.20 13.72 14.78
CA GLY A 83 -1.41 14.91 14.44
C GLY A 83 -0.02 14.97 15.09
N ASP A 84 0.38 13.97 15.85
CA ASP A 84 1.72 13.92 16.46
C ASP A 84 2.81 13.58 15.42
N ALA A 85 3.63 14.57 15.09
CA ALA A 85 4.73 14.43 14.14
C ALA A 85 5.84 13.50 14.65
N ALA A 86 6.11 13.46 15.96
CA ALA A 86 7.14 12.59 16.53
C ALA A 86 6.71 11.13 16.46
N ALA A 87 5.44 10.84 16.79
CA ALA A 87 4.86 9.53 16.59
C ALA A 87 4.85 9.12 15.11
N GLY A 88 4.55 10.05 14.20
CA GLY A 88 4.63 9.84 12.75
C GLY A 88 6.04 9.46 12.26
N ALA A 89 7.07 10.15 12.76
CA ALA A 89 8.47 9.84 12.47
C ALA A 89 8.88 8.45 12.98
N LEU A 90 8.47 8.09 14.20
CA LEU A 90 8.70 6.74 14.73
C LEU A 90 7.98 5.67 13.91
N GLY A 91 6.77 5.96 13.41
CA GLY A 91 6.05 5.10 12.47
C GLY A 91 6.83 4.88 11.17
N ALA A 92 7.35 5.96 10.57
CA ALA A 92 8.18 5.89 9.37
C ALA A 92 9.47 5.08 9.57
N LEU A 93 10.10 5.14 10.74
CA LEU A 93 11.29 4.32 11.01
C LEU A 93 10.99 2.82 11.00
N ARG A 94 9.78 2.40 11.40
CA ARG A 94 9.38 0.99 11.41
C ARG A 94 9.30 0.38 10.01
N ILE A 95 9.12 1.19 8.97
CA ILE A 95 9.05 0.71 7.58
C ILE A 95 10.40 0.71 6.86
N VAL A 96 11.47 1.22 7.48
CA VAL A 96 12.81 1.21 6.87
C VAL A 96 13.29 -0.21 6.53
N PRO A 97 13.18 -1.22 7.40
CA PRO A 97 13.62 -2.59 7.07
C PRO A 97 12.91 -3.16 5.83
N VAL A 98 11.62 -2.90 5.66
CA VAL A 98 10.86 -3.40 4.50
C VAL A 98 11.23 -2.64 3.22
N GLY A 99 11.42 -1.31 3.30
CA GLY A 99 11.90 -0.52 2.16
C GLY A 99 13.31 -0.93 1.71
N LEU A 100 14.19 -1.29 2.66
CA LEU A 100 15.52 -1.84 2.37
C LEU A 100 15.39 -3.16 1.62
N LEU A 101 14.55 -4.09 2.09
CA LEU A 101 14.30 -5.36 1.42
C LEU A 101 13.84 -5.17 -0.04
N TRP A 102 12.86 -4.31 -0.27
CA TRP A 102 12.35 -4.04 -1.62
C TRP A 102 13.40 -3.36 -2.51
N GLY A 103 14.14 -2.37 -2.00
CA GLY A 103 15.25 -1.75 -2.73
C GLY A 103 16.37 -2.75 -3.08
N TYR A 104 16.62 -3.73 -2.20
CA TYR A 104 17.56 -4.81 -2.47
C TYR A 104 17.09 -5.71 -3.62
N LEU A 105 15.80 -6.07 -3.69
CA LEU A 105 15.24 -6.84 -4.80
C LEU A 105 15.47 -6.14 -6.14
N THR A 106 15.17 -4.84 -6.20
CA THR A 106 15.42 -4.03 -7.41
C THR A 106 16.90 -4.00 -7.77
N ARG A 107 17.79 -3.79 -6.79
CA ARG A 107 19.24 -3.76 -7.02
C ARG A 107 19.78 -5.12 -7.49
N ARG A 108 19.32 -6.22 -6.90
CA ARG A 108 19.83 -7.56 -7.15
C ARG A 108 19.37 -8.12 -8.50
N THR A 109 18.16 -7.75 -8.93
CA THR A 109 17.53 -8.27 -10.16
C THR A 109 17.66 -7.31 -11.34
N GLY A 110 17.90 -6.02 -11.10
CA GLY A 110 17.85 -4.99 -12.15
C GLY A 110 16.43 -4.73 -12.66
N SER A 111 15.40 -5.23 -11.98
CA SER A 111 14.00 -5.09 -12.34
C SER A 111 13.19 -4.53 -11.19
N LEU A 112 12.23 -3.64 -11.50
CA LEU A 112 11.25 -3.14 -10.56
C LEU A 112 10.18 -4.19 -10.20
N LEU A 113 9.95 -5.17 -11.09
CA LEU A 113 8.83 -6.09 -10.97
C LEU A 113 8.82 -6.88 -9.64
N PRO A 114 9.94 -7.46 -9.16
CA PRO A 114 9.92 -8.19 -7.89
C PRO A 114 9.57 -7.29 -6.69
N ALA A 115 10.03 -6.05 -6.68
CA ALA A 115 9.73 -5.09 -5.63
C ALA A 115 8.27 -4.63 -5.70
N VAL A 116 7.75 -4.33 -6.89
CA VAL A 116 6.34 -3.95 -7.11
C VAL A 116 5.39 -5.07 -6.68
N LEU A 117 5.71 -6.34 -7.00
CA LEU A 117 4.91 -7.48 -6.57
C LEU A 117 4.98 -7.66 -5.05
N ALA A 118 6.17 -7.61 -4.45
CA ALA A 118 6.33 -7.72 -3.00
C ALA A 118 5.60 -6.61 -2.25
N HIS A 119 5.69 -5.37 -2.75
CA HIS A 119 5.01 -4.21 -2.20
C HIS A 119 3.49 -4.33 -2.38
N GLY A 120 3.01 -4.62 -3.59
CA GLY A 120 1.58 -4.76 -3.88
C GLY A 120 0.91 -5.88 -3.09
N LEU A 121 1.63 -6.95 -2.77
CA LEU A 121 1.15 -8.04 -1.90
C LEU A 121 1.28 -7.74 -0.41
N ASN A 122 2.11 -6.77 -0.02
CA ASN A 122 2.28 -6.32 1.35
C ASN A 122 1.12 -5.37 1.76
N PHE A 123 -0.12 -5.88 1.66
CA PHE A 123 -1.37 -5.13 1.89
C PHE A 123 -1.42 -4.52 3.29
N TRP A 124 -0.91 -3.30 3.42
CA TRP A 124 -1.13 -2.41 4.57
C TRP A 124 -2.64 -2.18 4.83
N GLY A 125 -3.49 -2.31 3.82
CA GLY A 125 -4.94 -2.08 3.91
C GLY A 125 -5.75 -3.14 4.67
N LEU A 126 -5.22 -4.34 4.94
CA LEU A 126 -5.91 -5.36 5.76
C LEU A 126 -5.51 -5.31 7.25
N GLN A 127 -4.44 -4.57 7.58
CA GLN A 127 -3.95 -4.42 8.96
C GLN A 127 -4.35 -3.08 9.60
N ASN A 128 -4.85 -2.12 8.80
CA ASN A 128 -5.25 -0.78 9.23
C ASN A 128 -6.76 -0.50 9.08
N SER A 129 -7.57 -1.55 8.89
CA SER A 129 -9.04 -1.52 8.87
C SER A 129 -9.62 -2.01 10.18
#